data_AF-A0A7G9YVD0-F1
#
_entry.id   AF-A0A7G9YVD0-F1
#
_cell.length_a   1.000
_cell.length_b   1.000
_cell.length_c   1.000
_cell.angle_alpha   90.00
_cell.angle_beta   90.00
_cell.angle_gamma   90.00
#
_symmetry.space_group_name_H-M   'P 1'
#
loop_
_entity.id
_entity.type
_entity.pdbx_description
1 polymer ?
#
loop_
_entity_poly.entity_id
_entity_poly.type
_entity_poly.pdbx_seq_one_letter_code
_entity_poly.pdbx_strand_id
1 'polypeptide(L)'
;MKAKAFEMIDIANRTEKPRDIGLTMVLDKGLGYRAAQDLMEYASEYIDIIKLGWGTHRLCSEEEVRRKIQLYTDNSILVSNGGTLFEIAYLQRKIDEFFEYAHQIGLSSVEISDGSIRISREERSEIIRKCKNMGFEVFTEVGKKDPLEDARLTIDYRIKEAKSDLDAGATKVIVEARESGKGIGVYDKEGKVKEDMVKKLTAGIGLKNIMFEAPEKSQQAYLILNLSPEVNLGNIKPEDVIPLETLRRGLRGDTLGKL
;
A
#
# COMPACT_ATOMS: atom_id res chain seq x y z
N MET A 1 -13.35 21.43 -9.76
CA MET A 1 -11.92 21.14 -9.99
C MET A 1 -11.22 22.42 -10.40
N LYS A 2 -9.99 22.67 -9.93
CA LYS A 2 -9.15 23.74 -10.47
C LYS A 2 -8.74 23.34 -11.90
N ALA A 3 -8.66 24.32 -12.80
CA ALA A 3 -8.17 24.07 -14.15
C ALA A 3 -6.75 23.48 -14.08
N LYS A 4 -6.47 22.46 -14.90
CA LYS A 4 -5.15 21.84 -15.00
C LYS A 4 -4.30 22.62 -16.00
N ALA A 5 -2.98 22.57 -15.82
CA ALA A 5 -2.09 23.12 -16.84
C ALA A 5 -2.18 22.26 -18.12
N PHE A 6 -2.07 22.91 -19.28
CA PHE A 6 -2.09 22.26 -20.60
C PHE A 6 -3.37 21.49 -20.95
N GLU A 7 -4.55 21.99 -20.54
CA GLU A 7 -5.87 21.36 -20.82
C GLU A 7 -6.18 21.13 -22.32
N MET A 8 -5.49 21.80 -23.24
CA MET A 8 -5.62 21.56 -24.67
C MET A 8 -4.98 20.24 -25.16
N ILE A 9 -4.27 19.51 -24.28
CA ILE A 9 -3.70 18.20 -24.57
C ILE A 9 -4.64 17.14 -24.01
N ASP A 10 -5.24 16.34 -24.90
CA ASP A 10 -6.06 15.20 -24.50
C ASP A 10 -5.20 14.13 -23.81
N ILE A 11 -5.72 13.60 -22.70
CA ILE A 11 -5.03 12.63 -21.85
C ILE A 11 -6.00 11.55 -21.42
N ALA A 12 -5.50 10.32 -21.21
CA ALA A 12 -6.35 9.19 -20.84
C ALA A 12 -7.15 9.47 -19.57
N ASN A 13 -8.39 9.00 -19.52
CA ASN A 13 -9.26 9.15 -18.36
C ASN A 13 -8.73 8.32 -17.18
N ARG A 14 -9.09 8.75 -15.98
CA ARG A 14 -8.67 8.15 -14.71
C ARG A 14 -9.85 8.08 -13.76
N THR A 15 -9.97 6.99 -13.00
CA THR A 15 -10.97 6.90 -11.92
C THR A 15 -10.75 8.02 -10.90
N GLU A 16 -11.82 8.73 -10.54
CA GLU A 16 -11.79 9.79 -9.53
C GLU A 16 -11.90 9.23 -8.10
N LYS A 17 -11.55 10.04 -7.11
CA LYS A 17 -11.76 9.70 -5.69
C LYS A 17 -13.25 9.77 -5.31
N PRO A 18 -13.72 8.95 -4.35
CA PRO A 18 -13.00 7.87 -3.68
C PRO A 18 -12.81 6.65 -4.61
N ARG A 19 -11.57 6.13 -4.66
CA ARG A 19 -11.20 5.03 -5.55
C ARG A 19 -11.36 3.69 -4.85
N ASP A 20 -11.78 2.69 -5.61
CA ASP A 20 -11.81 1.28 -5.18
C ASP A 20 -10.85 0.42 -6.04
N ILE A 21 -10.37 0.95 -7.17
CA ILE A 21 -9.32 0.38 -8.01
C ILE A 21 -8.33 1.47 -8.41
N GLY A 22 -7.16 1.07 -8.90
CA GLY A 22 -6.09 2.00 -9.26
C GLY A 22 -5.52 2.73 -8.06
N LEU A 23 -5.60 2.17 -6.86
CA LEU A 23 -5.13 2.85 -5.65
C LEU A 23 -3.64 3.18 -5.72
N THR A 24 -3.26 4.32 -5.16
CA THR A 24 -1.88 4.71 -4.88
C THR A 24 -1.68 4.79 -3.37
N MET A 25 -0.90 3.85 -2.82
CA MET A 25 -0.41 3.91 -1.45
C MET A 25 1.04 4.43 -1.43
N VAL A 26 1.22 5.59 -0.81
CA VAL A 26 2.54 6.24 -0.65
C VAL A 26 3.18 5.80 0.65
N LEU A 27 4.47 5.51 0.62
CA LEU A 27 5.27 5.19 1.81
C LEU A 27 5.92 6.45 2.38
N ASP A 28 5.45 6.88 3.55
CA ASP A 28 6.04 7.97 4.32
C ASP A 28 7.00 7.42 5.37
N LYS A 29 8.31 7.59 5.14
CA LYS A 29 9.37 7.08 6.03
C LYS A 29 9.85 8.11 7.06
N GLY A 30 9.14 9.22 7.21
CA GLY A 30 9.54 10.32 8.09
C GLY A 30 9.61 11.67 7.41
N LEU A 31 8.68 11.97 6.49
CA LEU A 31 8.52 13.33 5.96
C LEU A 31 8.29 14.31 7.12
N GLY A 32 8.98 15.45 7.11
CA GLY A 32 8.61 16.56 7.98
C GLY A 32 7.25 17.14 7.58
N TYR A 33 6.59 17.85 8.50
CA TYR A 33 5.25 18.39 8.25
C TYR A 33 5.16 19.26 7.00
N ARG A 34 6.15 20.14 6.75
CA ARG A 34 6.15 21.02 5.56
C ARG A 34 6.26 20.22 4.26
N ALA A 35 7.10 19.19 4.21
CA ALA A 35 7.21 18.33 3.03
C ALA A 35 5.92 17.53 2.79
N ALA A 36 5.26 17.08 3.87
CA ALA A 36 3.94 16.45 3.78
C ALA A 36 2.88 17.44 3.26
N GLN A 37 2.94 18.70 3.71
CA GLN A 37 2.05 19.76 3.26
C GLN A 37 2.23 20.04 1.76
N ASP A 38 3.47 20.22 1.31
CA ASP A 38 3.79 20.45 -0.10
C ASP A 38 3.29 19.27 -0.97
N LEU A 39 3.44 18.03 -0.49
CA LEU A 39 2.92 16.84 -1.18
C LEU A 39 1.40 16.87 -1.31
N MET A 40 0.68 17.25 -0.25
CA MET A 40 -0.78 17.33 -0.27
C MET A 40 -1.29 18.43 -1.18
N GLU A 41 -0.68 19.61 -1.13
CA GLU A 41 -1.06 20.74 -1.98
C GLU A 41 -0.86 20.44 -3.47
N TYR A 42 0.17 19.66 -3.82
CA TYR A 42 0.53 19.39 -5.21
C TYR A 42 -0.08 18.10 -5.79
N ALA A 43 -0.20 17.04 -5.00
CA ALA A 43 -0.46 15.69 -5.51
C ALA A 43 -1.55 14.90 -4.78
N SER A 44 -2.26 15.47 -3.80
CA SER A 44 -3.28 14.76 -3.01
C SER A 44 -4.38 14.09 -3.83
N GLU A 45 -4.72 14.61 -5.01
CA GLU A 45 -5.72 14.02 -5.93
C GLU A 45 -5.35 12.60 -6.38
N TYR A 46 -4.07 12.26 -6.39
CA TYR A 46 -3.52 11.01 -6.91
C TYR A 46 -2.98 10.06 -5.84
N ILE A 47 -3.21 10.39 -4.56
CA ILE A 47 -2.80 9.58 -3.40
C ILE A 47 -4.05 9.08 -2.72
N ASP A 48 -4.19 7.78 -2.47
CA ASP A 48 -5.37 7.25 -1.79
C ASP A 48 -5.05 6.84 -0.35
N ILE A 49 -3.82 6.36 -0.10
CA ILE A 49 -3.37 5.92 1.22
C ILE A 49 -1.95 6.44 1.50
N ILE A 50 -1.68 6.88 2.74
CA ILE A 50 -0.33 7.03 3.28
C ILE A 50 -0.06 5.86 4.25
N LYS A 51 1.00 5.11 3.98
CA LYS A 51 1.59 4.17 4.94
C LYS A 51 2.70 4.87 5.72
N LEU A 52 2.52 5.05 7.02
CA LEU A 52 3.59 5.50 7.92
C LEU A 52 4.57 4.33 8.11
N GLY A 53 5.74 4.41 7.48
CA GLY A 53 6.64 3.28 7.29
C GLY A 53 7.04 2.58 8.60
N TRP A 54 6.97 1.24 8.58
CA TRP A 54 7.29 0.34 9.70
C TRP A 54 6.99 0.95 11.09
N GLY A 55 8.02 1.15 11.92
CA GLY A 55 7.94 1.78 13.25
C GLY A 55 8.53 3.19 13.30
N THR A 56 8.63 3.90 12.17
CA THR A 56 9.30 5.21 12.08
C THR A 56 8.71 6.23 13.06
N HIS A 57 7.38 6.36 13.08
CA HIS A 57 6.68 7.38 13.86
C HIS A 57 6.78 7.18 15.38
N ARG A 58 7.19 5.99 15.86
CA ARG A 58 7.47 5.78 17.29
C ARG A 58 8.66 6.62 17.78
N LEU A 59 9.51 7.08 16.87
CA LEU A 59 10.67 7.94 17.15
C LEU A 59 10.36 9.43 17.00
N CYS A 60 9.13 9.79 16.60
CA CYS A 60 8.68 11.17 16.43
C CYS A 60 7.84 11.62 17.62
N SER A 61 7.66 12.93 17.79
CA SER A 61 6.72 13.45 18.79
C SER A 61 5.29 13.11 18.38
N GLU A 62 4.45 12.75 19.35
CA GLU A 62 3.03 12.45 19.10
C GLU A 62 2.31 13.63 18.45
N GLU A 63 2.63 14.87 18.87
CA GLU A 63 2.07 16.10 18.30
C GLU A 63 2.32 16.19 16.79
N GLU A 64 3.56 15.97 16.34
CA GLU A 64 3.89 16.04 14.91
C GLU A 64 3.26 14.90 14.12
N VAL A 65 3.19 13.70 14.70
CA VAL A 65 2.54 12.54 14.07
C VAL A 65 1.04 12.80 13.89
N ARG A 66 0.33 13.24 14.94
CA ARG A 66 -1.10 13.60 14.88
C ARG A 66 -1.35 14.71 13.87
N ARG A 67 -0.50 15.74 13.87
CA ARG A 67 -0.62 16.87 12.95
C ARG A 67 -0.49 16.44 11.49
N LYS A 68 0.46 15.54 11.18
CA LYS A 68 0.59 14.94 9.83
C LYS A 68 -0.60 14.04 9.47
N ILE A 69 -1.06 13.21 10.40
CA ILE A 69 -2.24 12.35 10.18
C ILE A 69 -3.44 13.23 9.81
N GLN A 70 -3.71 14.30 10.57
CA GLN A 70 -4.80 15.24 10.28
C GLN A 70 -4.66 15.89 8.90
N LEU A 71 -3.47 16.35 8.54
CA LEU A 71 -3.21 16.93 7.21
C LEU A 71 -3.57 15.95 6.08
N TYR A 72 -3.22 14.66 6.23
CA TYR A 72 -3.55 13.65 5.23
C TYR A 72 -5.05 13.34 5.21
N THR A 73 -5.68 13.16 6.37
CA THR A 73 -7.12 12.84 6.45
C THR A 73 -8.00 13.99 5.97
N ASP A 74 -7.62 15.24 6.21
CA ASP A 74 -8.29 16.44 5.66
C ASP A 74 -8.31 16.44 4.12
N ASN A 75 -7.35 15.77 3.48
CA ASN A 75 -7.28 15.57 2.03
C ASN A 75 -7.96 14.28 1.55
N SER A 76 -8.83 13.68 2.39
CA SER A 76 -9.55 12.44 2.10
C SER A 76 -8.60 11.29 1.73
N ILE A 77 -7.50 11.15 2.49
CA ILE A 77 -6.51 10.10 2.32
C ILE A 77 -6.54 9.19 3.54
N LEU A 78 -6.54 7.87 3.30
CA LEU A 78 -6.42 6.90 4.37
C LEU A 78 -5.00 6.94 4.94
N VAL A 79 -4.86 6.84 6.26
CA VAL A 79 -3.55 6.80 6.92
C VAL A 79 -3.43 5.49 7.67
N SER A 80 -2.39 4.73 7.36
CA SER A 80 -2.12 3.41 7.93
C SER A 80 -0.81 3.41 8.70
N ASN A 81 -0.73 2.55 9.73
CA ASN A 81 0.56 2.10 10.25
C ASN A 81 1.30 1.24 9.23
N GLY A 82 2.60 1.05 9.43
CA GLY A 82 3.34 -0.05 8.82
C GLY A 82 3.14 -1.34 9.63
N GLY A 83 3.02 -2.47 8.93
CA GLY A 83 2.73 -3.77 9.52
C GLY A 83 3.79 -4.24 10.51
N THR A 84 5.06 -3.87 10.30
CA THR A 84 6.15 -4.14 11.27
C THR A 84 5.85 -3.60 12.67
N LEU A 85 5.20 -2.43 12.80
CA LEU A 85 4.87 -1.88 14.11
C LEU A 85 3.75 -2.68 14.79
N PHE A 86 2.75 -3.11 14.00
CA PHE A 86 1.73 -4.04 14.48
C PHE A 86 2.37 -5.35 14.95
N GLU A 87 3.31 -5.92 14.19
CA GLU A 87 4.02 -7.16 14.57
C GLU A 87 4.79 -6.99 15.89
N ILE A 88 5.41 -5.82 16.13
CA ILE A 88 6.06 -5.51 17.41
C ILE A 88 5.03 -5.48 18.55
N ALA A 89 3.89 -4.82 18.36
CA ALA A 89 2.82 -4.78 19.35
C ALA A 89 2.27 -6.19 19.64
N TYR A 90 2.14 -7.02 18.60
CA TYR A 90 1.73 -8.42 18.70
C TYR A 90 2.70 -9.24 19.56
N LEU A 91 4.01 -9.18 19.28
CA LEU A 91 5.03 -9.88 20.08
C LEU A 91 5.02 -9.45 21.56
N GLN A 92 4.63 -8.21 21.83
CA GLN A 92 4.53 -7.65 23.18
C GLN A 92 3.17 -7.91 23.85
N ARG A 93 2.23 -8.57 23.16
CA ARG A 93 0.85 -8.79 23.60
C ARG A 93 0.10 -7.47 23.90
N LYS A 94 0.31 -6.46 23.05
CA LYS A 94 -0.25 -5.10 23.18
C LYS A 94 -1.09 -4.67 21.98
N ILE A 95 -1.70 -5.61 21.26
CA ILE A 95 -2.47 -5.28 20.04
C ILE A 95 -3.71 -4.45 20.37
N ASP A 96 -4.31 -4.65 21.53
CA ASP A 96 -5.52 -3.95 21.94
C ASP A 96 -5.22 -2.48 22.21
N GLU A 97 -4.19 -2.21 23.02
CA GLU A 97 -3.69 -0.87 23.29
C GLU A 97 -3.15 -0.20 22.02
N PHE A 98 -2.55 -0.98 21.11
CA PHE A 98 -2.07 -0.48 19.83
C PHE A 98 -3.23 0.04 18.96
N PHE A 99 -4.32 -0.73 18.81
CA PHE A 99 -5.45 -0.31 17.99
C PHE A 99 -6.26 0.81 18.63
N GLU A 100 -6.41 0.81 19.96
CA GLU A 100 -7.00 1.93 20.68
C GLU A 100 -6.20 3.22 20.47
N TYR A 101 -4.87 3.15 20.61
CA TYR A 101 -4.00 4.30 20.38
C TYR A 101 -4.01 4.74 18.91
N ALA A 102 -3.98 3.81 17.95
CA ALA A 102 -4.11 4.09 16.52
C ALA A 102 -5.39 4.89 16.21
N HIS A 103 -6.52 4.50 16.81
CA HIS A 103 -7.78 5.22 16.69
C HIS A 103 -7.67 6.62 17.31
N GLN A 104 -7.10 6.72 18.52
CA GLN A 104 -6.94 7.99 19.24
C GLN A 104 -6.08 9.00 18.48
N ILE A 105 -5.01 8.57 17.79
CA ILE A 105 -4.14 9.46 17.01
C ILE A 105 -4.70 9.81 15.62
N GLY A 106 -5.85 9.22 15.25
CA GLY A 106 -6.58 9.54 14.02
C GLY A 106 -6.24 8.68 12.81
N LEU A 107 -5.64 7.49 12.99
CA LEU A 107 -5.49 6.56 11.88
C LEU A 107 -6.87 6.14 11.36
N SER A 108 -7.04 6.18 10.03
CA SER A 108 -8.28 5.76 9.35
C SER A 108 -8.19 4.36 8.77
N SER A 109 -6.99 3.78 8.76
CA SER A 109 -6.73 2.42 8.31
C SER A 109 -5.62 1.77 9.12
N VAL A 110 -5.51 0.45 9.06
CA VAL A 110 -4.43 -0.32 9.67
C VAL A 110 -3.86 -1.36 8.70
N GLU A 111 -2.57 -1.65 8.86
CA GLU A 111 -1.88 -2.73 8.16
C GLU A 111 -1.62 -3.90 9.13
N ILE A 112 -2.10 -5.09 8.76
CA ILE A 112 -1.87 -6.35 9.48
C ILE A 112 -0.95 -7.24 8.64
N SER A 113 0.24 -7.50 9.13
CA SER A 113 1.25 -8.34 8.50
C SER A 113 1.78 -9.37 9.49
N ASP A 114 2.41 -10.42 8.97
CA ASP A 114 3.22 -11.35 9.76
C ASP A 114 4.57 -11.55 9.07
N GLY A 115 5.13 -10.51 8.46
CA GLY A 115 6.31 -10.61 7.60
C GLY A 115 7.60 -11.01 8.34
N SER A 116 7.70 -10.69 9.63
CA SER A 116 8.83 -11.01 10.52
C SER A 116 8.47 -11.98 11.66
N ILE A 117 7.19 -12.32 11.80
CA ILE A 117 6.67 -13.14 12.91
C ILE A 117 5.79 -14.27 12.38
N ARG A 118 5.18 -15.04 13.28
CA ARG A 118 4.16 -16.03 12.94
C ARG A 118 2.93 -15.74 13.76
N ILE A 119 1.80 -15.59 13.07
CA ILE A 119 0.47 -15.48 13.65
C ILE A 119 -0.32 -16.66 13.12
N SER A 120 -1.08 -17.34 13.99
CA SER A 120 -1.94 -18.44 13.53
C SER A 120 -3.03 -17.92 12.58
N ARG A 121 -3.56 -18.79 11.73
CA ARG A 121 -4.54 -18.37 10.72
C ARG A 121 -5.84 -17.87 11.37
N GLU A 122 -6.25 -18.57 12.40
CA GLU A 122 -7.45 -18.29 13.20
C GLU A 122 -7.32 -16.92 13.86
N GLU A 123 -6.22 -16.71 14.59
CA GLU A 123 -5.94 -15.46 15.30
C GLU A 123 -5.78 -14.27 14.35
N ARG A 124 -5.07 -14.43 13.23
CA ARG A 124 -4.95 -13.36 12.24
C ARG A 124 -6.33 -12.93 11.72
N SER A 125 -7.22 -13.89 11.50
CA SER A 125 -8.59 -13.61 11.04
C SER A 125 -9.44 -12.92 12.12
N GLU A 126 -9.24 -13.27 13.39
CA GLU A 126 -9.86 -12.59 14.53
C GLU A 126 -9.38 -11.14 14.66
N ILE A 127 -8.09 -10.90 14.51
CA ILE A 127 -7.49 -9.56 14.53
C ILE A 127 -8.07 -8.69 13.40
N ILE A 128 -8.16 -9.23 12.17
CA ILE A 128 -8.76 -8.51 11.02
C ILE A 128 -10.21 -8.11 11.33
N ARG A 129 -11.05 -9.06 11.80
CA ARG A 129 -12.45 -8.79 12.17
C ARG A 129 -12.56 -7.75 13.28
N LYS A 130 -11.69 -7.84 14.30
CA LYS A 130 -11.63 -6.85 15.39
C LYS A 130 -11.35 -5.45 14.85
N CYS A 131 -10.36 -5.28 13.97
CA CYS A 131 -10.03 -3.99 13.39
C CYS A 131 -11.17 -3.43 12.53
N LYS A 132 -11.86 -4.27 11.74
CA LYS A 132 -13.06 -3.86 11.00
C LYS A 132 -14.19 -3.41 11.94
N ASN A 133 -14.43 -4.13 13.04
CA ASN A 133 -15.43 -3.74 14.04
C ASN A 133 -15.10 -2.42 14.75
N MET A 134 -13.82 -2.06 14.85
CA MET A 134 -13.36 -0.77 15.37
C MET A 134 -13.49 0.38 14.34
N GLY A 135 -13.94 0.08 13.11
CA GLY A 135 -14.17 1.08 12.06
C GLY A 135 -12.98 1.38 11.16
N PHE A 136 -11.89 0.61 11.24
CA PHE A 136 -10.75 0.79 10.34
C PHE A 136 -11.02 0.23 8.94
N GLU A 137 -10.42 0.85 7.92
CA GLU A 137 -10.06 0.13 6.71
C GLU A 137 -8.84 -0.77 6.98
N VAL A 138 -8.87 -2.02 6.53
CA VAL A 138 -7.86 -3.02 6.90
C VAL A 138 -7.13 -3.47 5.67
N PHE A 139 -5.85 -3.12 5.59
CA PHE A 139 -4.94 -3.67 4.61
C PHE A 139 -4.19 -4.83 5.25
N THR A 140 -4.07 -5.94 4.53
CA THR A 140 -3.23 -7.05 5.00
C THR A 140 -2.07 -7.25 4.06
N GLU A 141 -0.99 -7.83 4.54
CA GLU A 141 0.19 -8.13 3.72
C GLU A 141 0.44 -9.63 3.70
N VAL A 142 0.74 -10.18 2.51
CA VAL A 142 1.09 -11.58 2.29
C VAL A 142 2.51 -11.68 1.75
N GLY A 143 3.38 -12.31 2.54
CA GLY A 143 4.78 -12.56 2.24
C GLY A 143 5.62 -12.58 3.51
N LYS A 144 6.92 -12.83 3.37
CA LYS A 144 7.89 -12.72 4.47
C LYS A 144 8.95 -11.69 4.11
N LYS A 145 9.58 -11.07 5.11
CA LYS A 145 10.66 -10.09 4.91
C LYS A 145 12.02 -10.75 4.68
N ASP A 146 12.17 -11.98 5.16
CA ASP A 146 13.32 -12.83 4.89
C ASP A 146 13.16 -13.53 3.53
N PRO A 147 14.10 -13.34 2.58
CA PRO A 147 14.01 -13.96 1.25
C PRO A 147 13.98 -15.48 1.24
N LEU A 148 14.60 -16.15 2.22
CA LEU A 148 14.62 -17.62 2.28
C LEU A 148 13.29 -18.16 2.79
N GLU A 149 12.68 -17.50 3.77
CA GLU A 149 11.33 -17.84 4.22
C GLU A 149 10.28 -17.53 3.15
N ASP A 150 10.36 -16.37 2.50
CA ASP A 150 9.42 -15.95 1.46
C ASP A 150 9.46 -16.88 0.24
N ALA A 151 10.65 -17.34 -0.15
CA ALA A 151 10.83 -18.29 -1.25
C ALA A 151 10.20 -19.68 -0.98
N ARG A 152 9.93 -20.03 0.28
CA ARG A 152 9.23 -21.28 0.64
C ARG A 152 7.71 -21.17 0.49
N LEU A 153 7.17 -19.96 0.37
CA LEU A 153 5.73 -19.75 0.21
C LEU A 153 5.31 -20.01 -1.24
N THR A 154 4.47 -21.02 -1.45
CA THR A 154 3.89 -21.31 -2.76
C THR A 154 2.88 -20.24 -3.18
N ILE A 155 2.62 -20.13 -4.48
CA ILE A 155 1.61 -19.21 -5.01
C ILE A 155 0.21 -19.56 -4.46
N ASP A 156 -0.14 -20.85 -4.42
CA ASP A 156 -1.44 -21.30 -3.90
C ASP A 156 -1.62 -20.98 -2.42
N TYR A 157 -0.54 -21.10 -1.63
CA TYR A 157 -0.56 -20.67 -0.23
C TYR A 157 -0.87 -19.17 -0.12
N ARG A 158 -0.17 -18.33 -0.89
CA ARG A 158 -0.42 -16.87 -0.89
C ARG A 158 -1.84 -16.51 -1.30
N ILE A 159 -2.39 -17.18 -2.32
CA ILE A 159 -3.77 -16.99 -2.75
C ILE A 159 -4.75 -17.40 -1.64
N LYS A 160 -4.50 -18.53 -0.96
CA LYS A 160 -5.33 -19.00 0.14
C LYS A 160 -5.32 -18.03 1.32
N GLU A 161 -4.14 -17.56 1.72
CA GLU A 161 -3.99 -16.57 2.80
C GLU A 161 -4.71 -15.26 2.45
N ALA A 162 -4.51 -14.76 1.22
CA ALA A 162 -5.17 -13.55 0.74
C ALA A 162 -6.70 -13.68 0.75
N LYS A 163 -7.25 -14.80 0.27
CA LYS A 163 -8.71 -15.04 0.32
C LYS A 163 -9.22 -15.11 1.75
N SER A 164 -8.48 -15.77 2.64
CA SER A 164 -8.86 -15.86 4.06
C SER A 164 -8.87 -14.49 4.74
N ASP A 165 -7.91 -13.62 4.40
CA ASP A 165 -7.87 -12.23 4.88
C ASP A 165 -9.08 -11.42 4.35
N LEU A 166 -9.41 -11.55 3.07
CA LEU A 166 -10.58 -10.90 2.44
C LEU A 166 -11.89 -11.39 3.09
N ASP A 167 -12.04 -12.69 3.29
CA ASP A 167 -13.20 -13.30 3.96
C ASP A 167 -13.35 -12.83 5.42
N ALA A 168 -12.22 -12.52 6.08
CA ALA A 168 -12.21 -11.93 7.42
C ALA A 168 -12.53 -10.43 7.44
N GLY A 169 -12.60 -9.78 6.27
CA GLY A 169 -12.99 -8.38 6.11
C GLY A 169 -11.86 -7.43 5.69
N ALA A 170 -10.70 -7.94 5.26
CA ALA A 170 -9.65 -7.09 4.69
C ALA A 170 -10.16 -6.35 3.44
N THR A 171 -9.79 -5.08 3.33
CA THR A 171 -10.14 -4.19 2.21
C THR A 171 -9.33 -4.55 0.96
N LYS A 172 -8.03 -4.75 1.12
CA LYS A 172 -7.10 -5.18 0.06
C LYS A 172 -5.98 -6.02 0.66
N VAL A 173 -5.39 -6.88 -0.16
CA VAL A 173 -4.22 -7.68 0.19
C VAL A 173 -2.99 -7.17 -0.56
N ILE A 174 -1.99 -6.73 0.19
CA ILE A 174 -0.70 -6.26 -0.26
C ILE A 174 0.22 -7.47 -0.52
N VAL A 175 0.90 -7.45 -1.66
CA VAL A 175 1.99 -8.37 -1.98
C VAL A 175 3.30 -7.74 -1.56
N GLU A 176 3.93 -8.33 -0.53
CA GLU A 176 5.18 -7.84 0.06
C GLU A 176 6.30 -7.74 -0.99
N ALA A 177 6.92 -6.57 -1.08
CA ALA A 177 8.08 -6.29 -1.91
C ALA A 177 9.21 -5.57 -1.17
N ARG A 178 8.97 -5.19 0.09
CA ARG A 178 9.79 -4.25 0.86
C ARG A 178 9.90 -2.90 0.16
N GLU A 179 10.59 -1.97 0.82
CA GLU A 179 10.94 -0.68 0.23
C GLU A 179 11.86 -0.82 -1.01
N SER A 180 12.70 -1.86 -1.07
CA SER A 180 13.67 -2.01 -2.15
C SER A 180 13.08 -2.55 -3.45
N GLY A 181 11.96 -3.28 -3.38
CA GLY A 181 11.40 -4.01 -4.52
C GLY A 181 12.36 -5.05 -5.11
N LYS A 182 13.30 -5.59 -4.32
CA LYS A 182 14.37 -6.47 -4.82
C LYS A 182 14.53 -7.71 -3.96
N GLY A 183 14.55 -8.87 -4.63
CA GLY A 183 14.87 -10.16 -4.06
C GLY A 183 13.77 -10.77 -3.19
N ILE A 184 12.54 -10.28 -3.30
CA ILE A 184 11.43 -10.66 -2.42
C ILE A 184 10.09 -10.63 -3.19
N GLY A 185 9.18 -11.54 -2.83
CA GLY A 185 7.85 -11.60 -3.42
C GLY A 185 7.89 -11.75 -4.94
N VAL A 186 7.17 -10.85 -5.63
CA VAL A 186 7.04 -10.84 -7.10
C VAL A 186 8.26 -10.28 -7.83
N TYR A 187 9.35 -9.96 -7.14
CA TYR A 187 10.57 -9.42 -7.75
C TYR A 187 11.79 -10.33 -7.53
N ASP A 188 12.64 -10.43 -8.55
CA ASP A 188 13.93 -11.11 -8.46
C ASP A 188 15.00 -10.21 -7.79
N LYS A 189 16.23 -10.71 -7.66
CA LYS A 189 17.34 -10.00 -7.00
C LYS A 189 17.69 -8.66 -7.66
N GLU A 190 17.37 -8.48 -8.93
CA GLU A 190 17.61 -7.26 -9.69
C GLU A 190 16.39 -6.31 -9.66
N GLY A 191 15.25 -6.78 -9.14
CA GLY A 191 14.00 -6.03 -9.09
C GLY A 191 13.11 -6.25 -10.31
N LYS A 192 13.44 -7.22 -11.18
CA LYS A 192 12.62 -7.58 -12.34
C LYS A 192 11.41 -8.38 -11.89
N VAL A 193 10.30 -8.18 -12.59
CA VAL A 193 9.02 -8.79 -12.26
C VAL A 193 9.02 -10.28 -12.61
N LYS A 194 8.61 -11.12 -11.66
CA LYS A 194 8.32 -12.54 -11.87
C LYS A 194 6.94 -12.67 -12.51
N GLU A 195 6.88 -12.56 -13.83
CA GLU A 195 5.62 -12.42 -14.58
C GLU A 195 4.58 -13.50 -14.27
N ASP A 196 5.01 -14.76 -14.20
CA ASP A 196 4.13 -15.91 -13.91
C ASP A 196 3.48 -15.79 -12.53
N MET A 197 4.25 -15.33 -11.52
CA MET A 197 3.74 -15.12 -10.17
C MET A 197 2.71 -14.00 -10.14
N VAL A 198 3.00 -12.86 -10.79
CA VAL A 198 2.04 -11.73 -10.88
C VAL A 198 0.74 -12.18 -11.55
N LYS A 199 0.82 -12.90 -12.68
CA LYS A 199 -0.36 -13.39 -13.41
C LYS A 199 -1.20 -14.33 -12.55
N LYS A 200 -0.57 -15.31 -11.89
CA LYS A 200 -1.28 -16.28 -11.04
C LYS A 200 -1.89 -15.64 -9.79
N LEU A 201 -1.18 -14.75 -9.11
CA LEU A 201 -1.72 -14.01 -7.96
C LEU A 201 -2.90 -13.13 -8.36
N THR A 202 -2.79 -12.40 -9.48
CA THR A 202 -3.88 -11.57 -10.00
C THR A 202 -5.11 -12.40 -10.36
N ALA A 203 -4.91 -13.54 -11.04
CA ALA A 203 -6.00 -14.45 -11.38
C ALA A 203 -6.63 -15.11 -10.14
N GLY A 204 -5.84 -15.43 -9.12
CA GLY A 204 -6.30 -16.10 -7.91
C GLY A 204 -7.03 -15.19 -6.93
N ILE A 205 -6.55 -13.95 -6.75
CA ILE A 205 -7.02 -12.99 -5.73
C ILE A 205 -8.01 -11.97 -6.34
N GLY A 206 -7.82 -11.66 -7.63
CA GLY A 206 -8.57 -10.63 -8.36
C GLY A 206 -7.88 -9.28 -8.33
N LEU A 207 -7.78 -8.63 -9.49
CA LEU A 207 -7.08 -7.34 -9.68
C LEU A 207 -7.59 -6.24 -8.73
N LYS A 208 -8.91 -6.23 -8.48
CA LYS A 208 -9.54 -5.27 -7.57
C LYS A 208 -9.03 -5.41 -6.13
N ASN A 209 -8.80 -6.63 -5.66
CA ASN A 209 -8.53 -6.94 -4.26
C ASN A 209 -7.04 -6.94 -3.91
N ILE A 210 -6.17 -7.06 -4.91
CA ILE A 210 -4.72 -7.14 -4.74
C ILE A 210 -4.06 -5.77 -4.89
N MET A 211 -3.04 -5.49 -4.09
CA MET A 211 -2.14 -4.35 -4.23
C MET A 211 -0.70 -4.85 -4.32
N PHE A 212 0.04 -4.40 -5.33
CA PHE A 212 1.45 -4.72 -5.47
C PHE A 212 2.30 -3.59 -4.92
N GLU A 213 3.18 -3.86 -3.96
CA GLU A 213 4.23 -2.90 -3.63
C GLU A 213 5.16 -2.74 -4.84
N ALA A 214 5.34 -1.52 -5.35
CA ALA A 214 6.10 -1.25 -6.58
C ALA A 214 6.96 0.03 -6.43
N PRO A 215 7.98 0.01 -5.55
CA PRO A 215 8.80 1.19 -5.26
C PRO A 215 9.66 1.68 -6.43
N GLU A 216 9.88 0.86 -7.46
CA GLU A 216 10.70 1.22 -8.62
C GLU A 216 9.86 1.49 -9.88
N LYS A 217 10.25 2.51 -10.64
CA LYS A 217 9.57 2.93 -11.88
C LYS A 217 9.34 1.77 -12.86
N SER A 218 10.34 0.90 -13.05
CA SER A 218 10.25 -0.24 -13.96
C SER A 218 9.16 -1.23 -13.55
N GLN A 219 8.92 -1.38 -12.25
CA GLN A 219 7.88 -2.25 -11.70
C GLN A 219 6.51 -1.64 -11.92
N GLN A 220 6.38 -0.33 -11.64
CA GLN A 220 5.15 0.44 -11.88
C GLN A 220 4.74 0.36 -13.35
N ALA A 221 5.67 0.65 -14.27
CA ALA A 221 5.42 0.60 -15.72
C ALA A 221 5.03 -0.81 -16.18
N TYR A 222 5.73 -1.85 -15.71
CA TYR A 222 5.38 -3.24 -16.04
C TYR A 222 3.95 -3.58 -15.60
N LEU A 223 3.59 -3.29 -14.35
CA LEU A 223 2.28 -3.64 -13.80
C LEU A 223 1.15 -2.88 -14.51
N ILE A 224 1.37 -1.61 -14.84
CA ILE A 224 0.41 -0.81 -15.61
C ILE A 224 0.17 -1.40 -17.00
N LEU A 225 1.24 -1.70 -17.74
CA LEU A 225 1.15 -2.21 -19.12
C LEU A 225 0.60 -3.64 -19.21
N ASN A 226 0.89 -4.49 -18.23
CA ASN A 226 0.55 -5.91 -18.28
C ASN A 226 -0.71 -6.28 -17.51
N LEU A 227 -1.19 -5.42 -16.60
CA LEU A 227 -2.42 -5.66 -15.84
C LEU A 227 -3.49 -4.62 -16.20
N SER A 228 -3.25 -3.36 -15.86
CA SER A 228 -4.17 -2.25 -16.12
C SER A 228 -3.58 -0.92 -15.63
N PRO A 229 -3.87 0.22 -16.27
CA PRO A 229 -3.71 1.56 -15.67
C PRO A 229 -4.38 1.72 -14.30
N GLU A 230 -5.35 0.87 -13.97
CA GLU A 230 -6.10 0.83 -12.72
C GLU A 230 -5.60 -0.26 -11.75
N VAL A 231 -4.36 -0.74 -11.89
CA VAL A 231 -3.73 -1.62 -10.89
C VAL A 231 -3.47 -0.87 -9.57
N ASN A 232 -3.76 -1.48 -8.42
CA ASN A 232 -3.45 -0.89 -7.10
C ASN A 232 -1.95 -1.05 -6.81
N LEU A 233 -1.26 0.05 -6.47
CA LEU A 233 0.17 0.07 -6.20
C LEU A 233 0.48 0.65 -4.83
N GLY A 234 1.36 -0.02 -4.10
CA GLY A 234 1.87 0.42 -2.79
C GLY A 234 3.37 0.69 -2.79
N ASN A 235 3.88 1.19 -1.66
CA ASN A 235 5.26 1.65 -1.51
C ASN A 235 5.71 2.69 -2.57
N ILE A 236 4.78 3.50 -3.05
CA ILE A 236 5.12 4.62 -3.94
C ILE A 236 5.88 5.67 -3.14
N LYS A 237 7.02 6.12 -3.66
CA LYS A 237 7.79 7.18 -3.01
C LYS A 237 7.03 8.51 -3.12
N PRO A 238 7.09 9.41 -2.13
CA PRO A 238 6.42 10.72 -2.20
C PRO A 238 6.71 11.49 -3.49
N GLU A 239 7.98 11.48 -3.93
CA GLU A 239 8.45 12.11 -5.15
C GLU A 239 7.96 11.42 -6.45
N ASP A 240 7.49 10.17 -6.36
CA ASP A 240 7.04 9.36 -7.50
C ASP A 240 5.52 9.41 -7.74
N VAL A 241 4.74 10.14 -6.93
CA VAL A 241 3.27 10.20 -7.09
C VAL A 241 2.86 10.75 -8.47
N ILE A 242 3.36 11.92 -8.84
CA ILE A 242 3.08 12.50 -10.17
C ILE A 242 3.72 11.66 -11.28
N PRO A 243 5.00 11.24 -11.19
CA PRO A 243 5.58 10.30 -12.14
C PRO A 243 4.76 9.01 -12.35
N LEU A 244 4.16 8.45 -11.30
CA LEU A 244 3.28 7.29 -11.41
C LEU A 244 1.99 7.64 -12.17
N GLU A 245 1.36 8.76 -11.84
CA GLU A 245 0.14 9.18 -12.55
C GLU A 245 0.42 9.43 -14.05
N THR A 246 1.59 9.97 -14.39
CA THR A 246 2.01 10.08 -15.81
C THR A 246 2.16 8.72 -16.49
N LEU A 247 2.62 7.68 -15.76
CA LEU A 247 2.64 6.32 -16.30
C LEU A 247 1.22 5.81 -16.56
N ARG A 248 0.30 5.97 -15.59
CA ARG A 248 -1.11 5.53 -15.72
C ARG A 248 -1.85 6.19 -16.87
N ARG A 249 -1.46 7.41 -17.25
CA ARG A 249 -2.14 8.20 -18.28
C ARG A 249 -1.42 8.26 -19.64
N GLY A 250 -0.36 7.48 -19.81
CA GLY A 250 0.38 7.43 -21.09
C GLY A 250 1.20 8.70 -21.36
N LEU A 251 1.50 9.49 -20.33
CA LEU A 251 2.19 10.78 -20.42
C LEU A 251 3.72 10.66 -20.23
N ARG A 252 4.24 9.45 -20.14
CA ARG A 252 5.67 9.16 -19.95
C ARG A 252 6.13 8.15 -20.99
N GLY A 253 7.36 8.27 -21.48
CA GLY A 253 7.86 7.44 -22.60
C GLY A 253 7.75 5.92 -22.39
N ASP A 254 7.73 5.46 -21.14
CA ASP A 254 7.52 4.05 -20.82
C ASP A 254 6.12 3.54 -21.27
N THR A 255 5.08 4.38 -21.18
CA THR A 255 3.66 4.05 -21.47
C THR A 255 3.02 4.84 -22.61
N LEU A 256 3.72 5.83 -23.19
CA LEU A 256 3.25 6.62 -24.32
C LEU A 256 2.94 5.75 -25.54
N GLY A 257 1.71 5.85 -26.05
CA GLY A 257 1.22 5.07 -27.20
C GLY A 257 1.00 3.57 -26.92
N LYS A 258 0.92 3.18 -25.64
CA LYS A 258 0.77 1.78 -25.22
C LYS A 258 -0.44 1.53 -24.31
N LEU A 259 -1.22 2.57 -23.99
CA LEU A 259 -2.41 2.53 -23.14
C LEU A 259 -3.66 2.92 -23.94
#